data_AF-A0A7I8IAB5-F1
#
_entry.id   AF-A0A7I8IAB5-F1
#
_cell.length_a   1.000
_cell.length_b   1.000
_cell.length_c   1.000
_cell.angle_alpha   90.00
_cell.angle_beta   90.00
_cell.angle_gamma   90.00
#
_symmetry.space_group_name_H-M   'P 1'
#
loop_
_entity.id
_entity.type
_entity.pdbx_description
1 polymer ?
#
loop_
_entity_poly.entity_id
_entity_poly.type
_entity_poly.pdbx_seq_one_letter_code
_entity_poly.pdbx_strand_id
1 'polypeptide(L)'
;MPILRLSYQHLSINLKKCFRYCSLFPKDYQFQKKELINMWMAHGYISRTERRKKQLEDIGEEYINELVSRSLFEQFKIMKYS
;
A
#
# COMPACT_ATOMS: atom_id res chain seq x y z
N MET A 1 -17.32 -6.62 -10.22
CA MET A 1 -15.91 -6.74 -10.66
C MET A 1 -15.23 -7.91 -9.97
N PRO A 2 -15.26 -9.12 -10.54
CA PRO A 2 -14.66 -10.32 -9.92
C PRO A 2 -13.13 -10.26 -9.85
N ILE A 3 -12.48 -9.52 -10.76
CA ILE A 3 -11.01 -9.44 -10.87
C ILE A 3 -10.38 -8.77 -9.65
N LEU A 4 -10.89 -7.62 -9.19
CA LEU A 4 -10.36 -6.93 -8.01
C LEU A 4 -10.52 -7.76 -6.73
N ARG A 5 -11.63 -8.48 -6.60
CA ARG A 5 -11.89 -9.39 -5.47
C ARG A 5 -10.87 -10.52 -5.44
N LEU A 6 -10.53 -11.11 -6.60
CA LEU A 6 -9.51 -12.14 -6.71
C LEU A 6 -8.11 -11.59 -6.38
N SER A 7 -7.73 -10.43 -6.94
CA SER A 7 -6.47 -9.76 -6.61
C SER A 7 -6.31 -9.53 -5.11
N TYR A 8 -7.38 -9.09 -4.44
CA TYR A 8 -7.42 -8.89 -3.00
C TYR A 8 -7.31 -10.20 -2.21
N GLN A 9 -8.00 -11.27 -2.63
CA GLN A 9 -7.96 -12.57 -1.95
C GLN A 9 -6.54 -13.17 -1.90
N HIS A 10 -5.74 -12.96 -2.94
CA HIS A 10 -4.36 -13.42 -3.04
C HIS A 10 -3.31 -12.48 -2.40
N LEU A 11 -3.74 -11.42 -1.70
CA LEU A 11 -2.81 -10.60 -0.92
C LEU A 11 -2.38 -11.31 0.37
N SER A 12 -1.14 -11.02 0.79
CA SER A 12 -0.68 -11.39 2.13
C SER A 12 -1.52 -10.71 3.22
N ILE A 13 -1.52 -11.26 4.43
CA ILE A 13 -2.30 -10.72 5.57
C ILE A 13 -1.92 -9.26 5.84
N ASN A 14 -0.64 -8.91 5.76
CA ASN A 14 -0.17 -7.54 6.00
C ASN A 14 -0.66 -6.58 4.92
N LEU A 15 -0.57 -6.97 3.63
CA LEU A 15 -1.10 -6.15 2.54
C LEU A 15 -2.63 -5.95 2.64
N LYS A 16 -3.38 -6.98 3.07
CA LYS A 16 -4.83 -6.85 3.31
C LYS A 16 -5.14 -5.81 4.39
N LYS A 17 -4.36 -5.76 5.48
CA LYS A 17 -4.49 -4.75 6.54
C LYS A 17 -4.19 -3.35 6.02
N CYS A 18 -3.06 -3.18 5.32
CA CYS A 18 -2.69 -1.90 4.70
C CYS A 18 -3.76 -1.40 3.72
N PHE A 19 -4.23 -2.26 2.83
CA PHE A 19 -5.27 -1.89 1.85
C PHE A 19 -6.61 -1.56 2.51
N ARG A 20 -7.05 -2.36 3.49
CA ARG A 20 -8.28 -2.09 4.25
C ARG A 20 -8.19 -0.79 5.05
N TYR A 21 -7.02 -0.43 5.57
CA TYR A 21 -6.84 0.85 6.25
C TYR A 21 -7.15 2.04 5.33
N CYS A 22 -6.79 1.94 4.05
CA CYS A 22 -7.04 2.99 3.07
C CYS A 22 -8.55 3.21 2.81
N SER A 23 -9.41 2.21 3.08
CA SER A 23 -10.86 2.36 2.96
C SER A 23 -11.50 3.21 4.06
N LEU A 24 -10.71 3.67 5.05
CA LEU A 24 -11.17 4.60 6.08
C LEU A 24 -11.20 6.05 5.57
N PHE A 25 -10.52 6.34 4.46
CA PHE A 25 -10.44 7.66 3.88
C PHE A 25 -11.57 7.87 2.85
N PRO A 26 -11.96 9.12 2.56
CA PRO A 26 -12.93 9.41 1.50
C PRO A 26 -12.50 8.81 0.16
N LYS A 27 -13.49 8.54 -0.69
CA LYS A 27 -13.23 8.10 -2.06
C LYS A 27 -12.33 9.14 -2.76
N ASP A 28 -11.39 8.64 -3.56
CA ASP A 28 -10.46 9.44 -4.36
C ASP A 28 -9.45 10.26 -3.52
N TYR A 29 -9.31 9.96 -2.21
CA TYR A 29 -8.26 10.55 -1.38
C TYR A 29 -6.87 10.20 -1.92
N GLN A 30 -6.06 11.23 -2.14
CA GLN A 30 -4.71 11.10 -2.64
C GLN A 30 -3.71 11.07 -1.49
N PHE A 31 -3.06 9.92 -1.31
CA PHE A 31 -2.00 9.80 -0.32
C PHE A 31 -0.66 10.21 -0.92
N GLN A 32 0.13 10.99 -0.17
CA GLN A 32 1.57 11.02 -0.44
C GLN A 32 2.18 9.67 -0.05
N LYS A 33 3.05 9.11 -0.90
CA LYS A 33 3.66 7.79 -0.67
C LYS A 33 4.28 7.66 0.73
N LYS A 34 5.07 8.67 1.14
CA LYS A 34 5.75 8.69 2.45
C LYS A 34 4.76 8.77 3.62
N GLU A 35 3.71 9.57 3.47
CA GLU A 35 2.64 9.71 4.48
C GLU A 35 1.93 8.37 4.71
N LEU A 36 1.55 7.69 3.63
CA LEU A 36 0.87 6.39 3.72
C LEU A 36 1.73 5.31 4.39
N ILE A 37 3.02 5.26 4.03
CA ILE A 37 3.97 4.34 4.66
C ILE A 37 4.09 4.64 6.15
N ASN A 38 4.21 5.91 6.54
CA ASN A 38 4.26 6.32 7.95
C ASN A 38 2.98 5.90 8.71
N MET A 39 1.80 6.06 8.11
CA MET A 39 0.54 5.62 8.73
C MET A 39 0.52 4.10 8.94
N TRP A 40 0.97 3.31 7.96
CA TRP A 40 1.06 1.86 8.09
C TRP A 40 2.10 1.42 9.12
N MET A 41 3.22 2.12 9.23
CA MET A 41 4.22 1.89 10.29
C MET A 41 3.66 2.20 11.67
N ALA A 42 2.99 3.34 11.84
CA ALA A 42 2.41 3.75 13.11
C ALA A 42 1.35 2.76 13.63
N HIS A 43 0.59 2.14 12.72
CA HIS A 43 -0.37 1.08 13.06
C HIS A 43 0.26 -0.31 13.22
N GLY A 44 1.57 -0.46 13.00
CA GLY A 44 2.27 -1.75 13.08
C GLY A 44 1.91 -2.73 11.97
N TYR A 45 1.36 -2.27 10.85
CA TYR A 45 1.05 -3.12 9.69
C TYR A 45 2.30 -3.51 8.90
N ILE A 46 3.34 -2.69 9.00
CA ILE A 46 4.69 -2.99 8.52
C ILE A 46 5.53 -3.40 9.73
N SER A 47 6.05 -4.61 9.72
CA SER A 47 6.91 -5.14 10.78
C SER A 47 8.21 -5.69 10.21
N ARG A 48 9.30 -5.54 10.98
CA ARG A 48 10.54 -6.25 10.71
C ARG A 48 10.33 -7.72 11.07
N THR A 49 10.72 -8.60 10.16
CA THR A 49 10.92 -10.01 10.48
C THR A 49 12.41 -10.27 10.63
N GLU A 50 12.81 -11.25 11.42
CA GLU A 50 14.23 -11.60 11.60
C GLU A 50 14.95 -11.90 10.27
N ARG A 51 14.18 -12.32 9.25
CA ARG A 51 14.67 -12.58 7.89
C ARG A 51 14.79 -11.33 7.01
N ARG A 52 14.20 -10.20 7.39
CA ARG A 52 14.19 -8.96 6.61
C ARG A 52 15.04 -7.90 7.30
N LYS A 53 16.27 -7.73 6.79
CA LYS A 53 17.19 -6.65 7.19
C LYS A 53 16.83 -5.28 6.57
N LYS A 54 15.74 -5.20 5.79
CA LYS A 54 15.30 -3.97 5.10
C LYS A 54 14.72 -2.95 6.08
N GLN A 55 14.80 -1.67 5.73
CA GLN A 55 14.13 -0.62 6.52
C GLN A 55 12.61 -0.76 6.36
N LEU A 56 11.85 -0.24 7.33
CA LEU A 56 10.39 -0.38 7.30
C LEU A 56 9.80 0.41 6.12
N GLU A 57 10.44 1.51 5.78
CA GLU A 57 10.15 2.37 4.64
C GLU A 57 10.27 1.60 3.32
N ASP A 58 11.34 0.81 3.15
CA ASP A 58 11.55 -0.03 1.97
C ASP A 58 10.44 -1.09 1.84
N ILE A 59 10.04 -1.70 2.97
CA ILE A 59 8.95 -2.68 2.99
C ILE A 59 7.61 -2.01 2.64
N GLY A 60 7.36 -0.80 3.14
CA GLY A 60 6.19 -0.02 2.79
C GLY A 60 6.13 0.32 1.31
N GLU A 61 7.27 0.67 0.72
CA GLU A 61 7.39 0.90 -0.72
C GLU A 61 7.10 -0.35 -1.54
N GLU A 62 7.62 -1.51 -1.14
CA GLU A 62 7.30 -2.79 -1.78
C GLU A 62 5.80 -3.10 -1.74
N TYR A 63 5.14 -2.81 -0.61
CA TYR A 63 3.69 -3.01 -0.49
C TYR A 63 2.90 -2.10 -1.43
N ILE A 64 3.29 -0.83 -1.55
CA ILE A 64 2.66 0.09 -2.51
C ILE A 64 2.86 -0.43 -3.94
N ASN A 65 4.09 -0.84 -4.29
CA ASN A 65 4.40 -1.34 -5.63
C ASN A 65 3.60 -2.63 -5.96
N GLU A 66 3.40 -3.51 -4.99
CA GLU A 66 2.57 -4.72 -5.16
C GLU A 66 1.08 -4.38 -5.30
N LEU A 67 0.57 -3.40 -4.55
CA LEU A 67 -0.82 -2.95 -4.70
C LEU A 67 -1.06 -2.30 -6.07
N VAL A 68 -0.08 -1.53 -6.58
CA VAL A 68 -0.13 -0.94 -7.93
C VAL A 68 -0.05 -2.02 -9.01
N SER A 69 0.85 -2.99 -8.88
CA SER A 69 1.00 -4.07 -9.89
C SER A 69 -0.23 -4.98 -9.99
N ARG A 70 -1.03 -5.07 -8.91
CA ARG A 70 -2.30 -5.79 -8.86
C ARG A 70 -3.52 -4.93 -9.22
N SER A 71 -3.30 -3.70 -9.69
CA SER A 71 -4.33 -2.71 -10.04
C SER A 71 -5.29 -2.40 -8.87
N LEU A 72 -4.80 -2.51 -7.63
CA LEU A 72 -5.55 -2.13 -6.44
C LEU A 72 -5.33 -0.66 -6.08
N PHE A 73 -4.16 -0.12 -6.42
CA PHE A 73 -3.84 1.31 -6.35
C PHE A 73 -3.56 1.88 -7.74
N GLU A 74 -3.99 3.11 -7.94
CA GLU A 74 -3.61 3.90 -9.11
C GLU A 74 -2.42 4.79 -8.77
N GLN A 75 -1.40 4.77 -9.62
CA GLN A 75 -0.28 5.69 -9.48
C GLN A 75 -0.65 7.01 -10.14
N PHE A 76 -1.05 8.01 -9.35
CA PHE A 76 -1.20 9.37 -9.85
C PHE A 76 0.19 9.94 -10.17
N LYS A 77 0.56 9.95 -11.45
CA LYS A 77 1.66 10.80 -11.91
C LYS A 77 1.19 12.23 -11.77
N ILE A 78 1.83 13.03 -10.91
CA ILE A 78 1.70 14.48 -10.97
C ILE A 78 2.07 14.85 -12.41
N MET A 79 1.10 15.35 -13.19
CA MET A 79 1.39 15.94 -14.47
C MET A 79 2.37 17.07 -14.20
N LYS A 80 3.65 16.87 -14.55
CA LYS A 80 4.59 17.97 -14.63
C LYS A 80 4.09 18.82 -15.78
N TYR A 81 3.50 19.97 -15.47
CA TYR A 81 3.39 21.04 -16.45
C TYR A 81 4.82 21.45 -16.79
N SER A 82 5.29 20.99 -17.94
CA SER A 82 6.50 21.48 -18.61
C SER A 82 6.14 22.67 -19.48
#